data_AF-A0A2N2LMI1-F1
#
_entry.id   AF-A0A2N2LMI1-F1
#
_cell.length_a   1.000
_cell.length_b   1.000
_cell.length_c   1.000
_cell.angle_alpha   90.00
_cell.angle_beta   90.00
_cell.angle_gamma   90.00
#
_symmetry.space_group_name_H-M   'P 1'
#
loop_
_entity.id
_entity.type
_entity.pdbx_description
1 polymer ?
#
loop_
_entity_poly.entity_id
_entity_poly.type
_entity_poly.pdbx_seq_one_letter_code
_entity_poly.pdbx_strand_id
1 'polypeptide(L)'
;MLSGGCATVAGMCSMCGPVIHGAALPVCAERSSMLKADLDTLREAERHTMIDGVTDAAVKLIAEWYEREPEAHRSRIGIPNTGLHVLEVFRVYWPLRESQYLTAGGGQVSGLSGPSGDAIAGRYVASLPSMGTEAGRTSRSTPSAARRLAERLNHLPPGLGQGPETRAAMADVMQRWIVEHVLVPEFRRARPTLRWGEREGLGSALRRYVAAAAEDEPWTHVALRLTAAVLSNLSDEFRPQIRTTVGRRSDDGDLWIGDVVVLISALPAYEDMALCRQALSGGRGCLLLVPADRVAASAQLLAAAGIDDTEVQALDAFLGGLVAVAARFDDRQARELIANVAASLNQA
;
A
#
# COMPACT_ATOMS: atom_id res chain seq x y z
N MET A 1 -21.68 75.00 39.67
CA MET A 1 -20.96 74.56 40.89
C MET A 1 -20.22 73.29 40.49
N LEU A 2 -18.89 73.16 40.38
CA LEU A 2 -17.67 73.92 40.68
C LEU A 2 -16.67 73.48 39.56
N SER A 3 -16.16 74.37 38.69
CA SER A 3 -14.80 75.00 38.76
C SER A 3 -13.66 74.01 39.02
N GLY A 4 -12.73 73.76 38.07
CA GLY A 4 -11.58 74.61 37.70
C GLY A 4 -10.28 73.84 38.04
N GLY A 5 -9.08 73.98 37.45
CA GLY A 5 -8.49 74.78 36.37
C GLY A 5 -7.26 74.01 35.82
N CYS A 6 -6.82 74.20 34.59
CA CYS A 6 -5.84 75.20 34.11
C CYS A 6 -4.47 75.15 34.82
N ALA A 7 -3.42 74.73 34.10
CA ALA A 7 -2.03 75.18 34.31
C ALA A 7 -1.23 75.03 33.01
N THR A 8 -1.30 76.07 32.21
CA THR A 8 -0.35 76.42 31.13
C THR A 8 0.93 76.95 31.77
N VAL A 9 2.11 76.48 31.35
CA VAL A 9 3.38 77.17 31.61
C VAL A 9 4.09 77.39 30.28
N ALA A 10 3.99 78.61 29.79
CA ALA A 10 4.88 79.17 28.79
C ALA A 10 6.00 79.91 29.54
N GLY A 11 7.24 79.52 29.28
CA GLY A 11 8.44 80.23 29.73
C GLY A 11 9.27 80.61 28.51
N MET A 12 9.20 81.88 28.12
CA MET A 12 10.03 82.52 27.10
C MET A 12 11.50 82.50 27.52
N CYS A 13 12.39 82.13 26.60
CA CYS A 13 13.75 82.65 26.58
C CYS A 13 14.18 82.86 25.12
N SER A 14 14.14 84.12 24.70
CA SER A 14 14.66 84.64 23.45
C SER A 14 16.16 84.89 23.61
N MET A 15 16.98 84.33 22.72
CA MET A 15 18.29 84.89 22.35
C MET A 15 18.65 84.43 20.93
N CYS A 16 19.09 85.40 20.14
CA CYS A 16 19.31 85.35 18.70
C CYS A 16 20.53 84.52 18.25
N GLY A 17 20.40 83.89 17.09
CA GLY A 17 21.44 83.75 16.06
C GLY A 17 22.01 82.35 15.82
N PRO A 18 22.55 82.04 14.62
CA PRO A 18 22.17 82.44 13.26
C PRO A 18 21.66 81.25 12.42
N VAL A 19 21.07 81.56 11.27
CA VAL A 19 20.63 80.62 10.23
C VAL A 19 21.84 79.82 9.73
N ILE A 20 21.83 78.51 9.97
CA ILE A 20 22.67 77.53 9.25
C ILE A 20 21.78 76.89 8.19
N HIS A 21 22.14 77.06 6.92
CA HIS A 21 21.62 76.25 5.82
C HIS A 21 21.99 74.78 6.07
N GLY A 22 21.06 74.03 6.66
CA GLY A 22 21.16 72.60 6.85
C GLY A 22 20.86 71.86 5.54
N ALA A 23 21.91 71.32 4.94
CA ALA A 23 21.79 70.25 3.94
C ALA A 23 20.92 69.12 4.50
N ALA A 24 19.94 68.66 3.72
CA ALA A 24 19.18 67.46 4.02
C ALA A 24 20.14 66.27 4.09
N LEU A 25 20.39 65.76 5.30
CA LEU A 25 21.21 64.59 5.55
C LEU A 25 20.52 63.34 4.94
N PRO A 26 21.22 62.50 4.13
CA PRO A 26 20.68 61.26 3.56
C PRO A 26 20.54 60.12 4.59
N VAL A 27 20.87 60.36 5.85
CA VAL A 27 21.06 59.34 6.90
C VAL A 27 19.76 58.63 7.32
N CYS A 28 18.58 59.22 7.08
CA CYS A 28 17.30 58.58 7.42
C CYS A 28 16.86 57.51 6.40
N ALA A 29 17.31 57.58 5.14
CA ALA A 29 16.93 56.61 4.12
C ALA A 29 17.72 55.30 4.26
N GLU A 30 19.02 55.38 4.59
CA GLU A 30 19.91 54.21 4.76
C GLU A 30 19.61 53.40 6.02
N ARG A 31 19.24 54.04 7.14
CA ARG A 31 18.80 53.32 8.35
C ARG A 31 17.47 52.58 8.14
N SER A 32 16.58 53.13 7.33
CA SER A 32 15.28 52.51 7.02
C SER A 32 15.42 51.33 6.04
N SER A 33 16.37 51.40 5.10
CA SER A 33 16.66 50.30 4.17
C SER A 33 17.39 49.13 4.85
N MET A 34 18.33 49.41 5.77
CA MET A 34 18.98 48.37 6.59
C MET A 34 17.97 47.65 7.50
N LEU A 35 17.10 48.38 8.21
CA LEU A 35 16.09 47.76 9.08
C LEU A 35 15.12 46.86 8.31
N LYS A 36 14.78 47.24 7.07
CA LYS A 36 13.92 46.46 6.18
C LYS A 36 14.61 45.18 5.69
N ALA A 37 15.88 45.27 5.29
CA ALA A 37 16.67 44.10 4.88
C ALA A 37 16.89 43.10 6.03
N ASP A 38 17.12 43.59 7.24
CA ASP A 38 17.25 42.75 8.44
C ASP A 38 15.90 42.09 8.80
N LEU A 39 14.79 42.81 8.68
CA LEU A 39 13.44 42.24 8.88
C LEU A 39 13.10 41.18 7.81
N ASP A 40 13.47 41.42 6.56
CA ASP A 40 13.20 40.48 5.47
C ASP A 40 14.08 39.22 5.60
N THR A 41 15.30 39.35 6.12
CA THR A 41 16.20 38.22 6.42
C THR A 41 15.70 37.40 7.62
N LEU A 42 15.22 38.06 8.68
CA LEU A 42 14.61 37.37 9.83
C LEU A 42 13.32 36.64 9.43
N ARG A 43 12.47 37.26 8.59
CA ARG A 43 11.29 36.61 8.00
C ARG A 43 11.66 35.42 7.14
N GLU A 44 12.77 35.49 6.40
CA GLU A 44 13.24 34.38 5.57
C GLU A 44 13.78 33.21 6.39
N ALA A 45 14.49 33.49 7.49
CA ALA A 45 14.99 32.48 8.43
C ALA A 45 13.84 31.85 9.25
N GLU A 46 12.84 32.63 9.67
CA GLU A 46 11.61 32.14 10.29
C GLU A 46 10.81 31.27 9.32
N ARG A 47 10.71 31.66 8.03
CA ARG A 47 10.12 30.83 6.97
C ARG A 47 10.86 29.51 6.81
N HIS A 48 12.18 29.50 6.73
CA HIS A 48 12.97 28.26 6.60
C HIS A 48 12.79 27.32 7.80
N THR A 49 12.90 27.85 9.02
CA THR A 49 12.73 27.05 10.26
C THR A 49 11.31 26.49 10.37
N MET A 50 10.30 27.25 9.92
CA MET A 50 8.91 26.79 9.85
C MET A 50 8.72 25.69 8.79
N ILE A 51 9.37 25.80 7.63
CA ILE A 51 9.30 24.81 6.54
C ILE A 51 9.93 23.47 6.97
N ASP A 52 11.06 23.51 7.67
CA ASP A 52 11.73 22.29 8.16
C ASP A 52 10.88 21.57 9.23
N GLY A 53 10.31 22.33 10.19
CA GLY A 53 9.41 21.77 11.20
C GLY A 53 8.09 21.20 10.63
N VAL A 54 7.56 21.81 9.56
CA VAL A 54 6.39 21.31 8.82
C VAL A 54 6.72 20.01 8.08
N THR A 55 7.93 19.91 7.54
CA THR A 55 8.40 18.74 6.78
C THR A 55 8.55 17.52 7.69
N ASP A 56 9.20 17.65 8.84
CA ASP A 56 9.37 16.55 9.79
C ASP A 56 8.03 16.05 10.36
N ALA A 57 7.13 16.98 10.69
CA ALA A 57 5.79 16.63 11.18
C ALA A 57 4.98 15.87 10.11
N ALA A 58 5.07 16.30 8.85
CA ALA A 58 4.40 15.65 7.73
C ALA A 58 4.93 14.24 7.49
N VAL A 59 6.25 14.05 7.43
CA VAL A 59 6.89 12.74 7.28
C VAL A 59 6.50 11.79 8.42
N LYS A 60 6.59 12.26 9.67
CA LYS A 60 6.22 11.46 10.83
C LYS A 60 4.75 11.02 10.77
N LEU A 61 3.84 11.93 10.45
CA LEU A 61 2.41 11.61 10.37
C LEU A 61 2.14 10.51 9.34
N ILE A 62 2.71 10.63 8.13
CA ILE A 62 2.42 9.69 7.07
C ILE A 62 3.09 8.33 7.29
N ALA A 63 4.31 8.32 7.84
CA ALA A 63 4.99 7.09 8.22
C ALA A 63 4.19 6.32 9.28
N GLU A 64 3.80 7.00 10.37
CA GLU A 64 3.00 6.38 11.43
C GLU A 64 1.62 5.90 10.96
N TRP A 65 1.01 6.60 10.00
CA TRP A 65 -0.24 6.14 9.40
C TRP A 65 -0.02 4.84 8.61
N TYR A 66 0.97 4.81 7.73
CA TYR A 66 1.24 3.67 6.86
C TYR A 66 1.67 2.43 7.66
N GLU A 67 2.59 2.60 8.62
CA GLU A 67 3.12 1.50 9.45
C GLU A 67 2.07 0.87 10.37
N ARG A 68 1.05 1.64 10.78
CA ARG A 68 -0.03 1.14 11.65
C ARG A 68 -1.24 0.65 10.86
N GLU A 69 -1.20 0.69 9.53
CA GLU A 69 -2.31 0.26 8.70
C GLU A 69 -2.35 -1.27 8.64
N PRO A 70 -3.40 -1.94 9.19
CA PRO A 70 -3.41 -3.40 9.37
C PRO A 70 -3.24 -4.20 8.07
N GLU A 71 -3.68 -3.60 6.96
CA GLU A 71 -3.67 -4.23 5.64
C GLU A 71 -2.54 -3.72 4.73
N ALA A 72 -1.60 -2.91 5.24
CA ALA A 72 -0.50 -2.37 4.44
C ALA A 72 0.34 -3.46 3.77
N HIS A 73 0.59 -4.57 4.48
CA HIS A 73 1.34 -5.71 3.95
C HIS A 73 0.56 -6.55 2.93
N ARG A 74 -0.78 -6.47 2.96
CA ARG A 74 -1.69 -7.25 2.09
C ARG A 74 -2.16 -6.47 0.87
N SER A 75 -2.18 -5.14 0.95
CA SER A 75 -2.53 -4.23 -0.14
C SER A 75 -1.41 -3.22 -0.35
N ARG A 76 -0.26 -3.74 -0.80
CA ARG A 76 1.02 -3.01 -0.91
C ARG A 76 1.02 -1.88 -1.95
N ILE A 77 0.07 -1.89 -2.88
CA ILE A 77 -0.17 -0.78 -3.83
C ILE A 77 -1.44 0.00 -3.49
N GLY A 78 -2.52 -0.68 -3.05
CA GLY A 78 -3.82 -0.05 -2.80
C GLY A 78 -3.83 0.90 -1.60
N ILE A 79 -3.16 0.54 -0.50
CA ILE A 79 -3.03 1.43 0.67
C ILE A 79 -2.19 2.67 0.34
N PRO A 80 -0.98 2.55 -0.24
CA PRO A 80 -0.22 3.72 -0.69
C PRO A 80 -1.00 4.61 -1.66
N ASN A 81 -1.68 4.03 -2.66
CA ASN A 81 -2.49 4.77 -3.61
C ASN A 81 -3.64 5.52 -2.91
N THR A 82 -4.26 4.90 -1.91
CA THR A 82 -5.25 5.58 -1.06
C THR A 82 -4.68 6.80 -0.37
N GLY A 83 -3.47 6.69 0.19
CA GLY A 83 -2.76 7.80 0.80
C GLY A 83 -2.53 8.95 -0.19
N LEU A 84 -2.05 8.64 -1.40
CA LEU A 84 -1.86 9.62 -2.46
C LEU A 84 -3.14 10.41 -2.76
N HIS A 85 -4.28 9.73 -2.90
CA HIS A 85 -5.57 10.34 -3.23
C HIS A 85 -6.15 11.20 -2.09
N VAL A 86 -6.11 10.70 -0.85
CA VAL A 86 -6.59 11.49 0.31
C VAL A 86 -5.76 12.76 0.47
N LEU A 87 -4.46 12.69 0.18
CA LEU A 87 -3.57 13.86 0.23
C LEU A 87 -3.90 14.88 -0.87
N GLU A 88 -4.31 14.47 -2.08
CA GLU A 88 -4.82 15.43 -3.08
C GLU A 88 -6.08 16.15 -2.60
N VAL A 89 -7.00 15.45 -1.92
CA VAL A 89 -8.20 16.07 -1.33
C VAL A 89 -7.80 17.03 -0.21
N PHE A 90 -6.85 16.65 0.65
CA PHE A 90 -6.34 17.46 1.75
C PHE A 90 -5.70 18.78 1.28
N ARG A 91 -5.01 18.78 0.13
CA ARG A 91 -4.49 20.03 -0.45
C ARG A 91 -5.57 21.10 -0.57
N VAL A 92 -6.78 20.69 -0.98
CA VAL A 92 -7.88 21.61 -1.30
C VAL A 92 -8.79 21.85 -0.10
N TYR A 93 -9.14 20.79 0.63
CA TYR A 93 -10.20 20.83 1.64
C TYR A 93 -9.66 20.66 3.06
N TRP A 94 -10.21 21.47 3.97
CA TRP A 94 -9.98 21.33 5.40
C TRP A 94 -11.14 21.94 6.21
N PRO A 95 -11.66 21.26 7.25
CA PRO A 95 -11.39 19.85 7.59
C PRO A 95 -11.92 18.90 6.52
N LEU A 96 -11.32 17.71 6.43
CA LEU A 96 -11.74 16.65 5.53
C LEU A 96 -13.06 16.01 5.99
N ARG A 97 -14.01 15.87 5.06
CA ARG A 97 -15.30 15.19 5.24
C ARG A 97 -15.37 13.96 4.34
N GLU A 98 -16.02 12.89 4.79
CA GLU A 98 -16.11 11.63 4.04
C GLU A 98 -16.56 11.81 2.59
N SER A 99 -17.55 12.69 2.35
CA SER A 99 -18.07 12.97 1.01
C SER A 99 -17.06 13.57 0.03
N GLN A 100 -15.90 14.05 0.51
CA GLN A 100 -14.86 14.65 -0.32
C GLN A 100 -13.85 13.61 -0.82
N TYR A 101 -13.63 12.52 -0.08
CA TYR A 101 -12.63 11.50 -0.40
C TYR A 101 -13.22 10.09 -0.55
N LEU A 102 -14.51 9.89 -0.31
CA LEU A 102 -15.24 8.65 -0.59
C LEU A 102 -16.33 8.87 -1.64
N THR A 103 -16.72 7.80 -2.32
CA THR A 103 -17.88 7.80 -3.22
C THR A 103 -19.19 7.89 -2.44
N ALA A 104 -20.31 8.18 -3.13
CA ALA A 104 -21.62 8.40 -2.50
C ALA A 104 -22.14 7.20 -1.66
N GLY A 105 -21.61 5.99 -1.84
CA GLY A 105 -21.90 4.81 -1.03
C GLY A 105 -20.88 4.51 0.07
N GLY A 106 -19.83 5.32 0.23
CA GLY A 106 -18.78 5.16 1.25
C GLY A 106 -17.89 3.92 1.09
N GLY A 107 -18.14 3.10 0.06
CA GLY A 107 -17.48 1.82 -0.18
C GLY A 107 -16.19 1.91 -0.99
N GLN A 108 -15.87 3.09 -1.55
CA GLN A 108 -14.66 3.31 -2.34
C GLN A 108 -14.10 4.71 -2.09
N VAL A 109 -12.79 4.85 -2.25
CA VAL A 109 -12.10 6.14 -2.25
C VAL A 109 -12.34 6.82 -3.59
N SER A 110 -12.76 8.09 -3.55
CA SER A 110 -13.10 8.85 -4.76
C SER A 110 -11.88 9.06 -5.64
N GLY A 111 -12.02 8.79 -6.94
CA GLY A 111 -10.95 8.94 -7.93
C GLY A 111 -9.86 7.87 -7.88
N LEU A 112 -9.91 6.93 -6.93
CA LEU A 112 -8.88 5.89 -6.77
C LEU A 112 -8.78 5.01 -8.02
N SER A 113 -7.66 5.13 -8.73
CA SER A 113 -7.35 4.34 -9.91
C SER A 113 -5.85 4.22 -10.11
N GLY A 114 -5.41 3.17 -10.83
CA GLY A 114 -4.00 3.03 -11.23
C GLY A 114 -3.49 4.24 -12.01
N PRO A 115 -4.16 4.65 -13.11
CA PRO A 115 -3.73 5.81 -13.90
C PRO A 115 -3.65 7.12 -13.11
N SER A 116 -4.59 7.35 -12.18
CA SER A 116 -4.53 8.54 -11.33
C SER A 116 -3.40 8.46 -10.30
N GLY A 117 -3.16 7.28 -9.72
CA GLY A 117 -2.03 7.03 -8.84
C GLY A 117 -0.69 7.23 -9.54
N ASP A 118 -0.55 6.70 -10.76
CA ASP A 118 0.62 6.87 -11.63
C ASP A 118 0.87 8.35 -11.93
N ALA A 119 -0.19 9.13 -12.20
CA ALA A 119 -0.08 10.57 -12.46
C ALA A 119 0.43 11.34 -11.21
N ILE A 120 -0.05 10.98 -10.02
CA ILE A 120 0.41 11.60 -8.77
C ILE A 120 1.87 11.20 -8.48
N ALA A 121 2.18 9.91 -8.58
CA ALA A 121 3.52 9.38 -8.31
C ALA A 121 4.58 9.91 -9.29
N GLY A 122 4.19 10.09 -10.56
CA GLY A 122 5.02 10.65 -11.61
C GLY A 122 5.52 12.08 -11.35
N ARG A 123 4.87 12.83 -10.43
CA ARG A 123 5.36 14.14 -9.98
C ARG A 123 6.64 14.04 -9.15
N TYR A 124 6.93 12.88 -8.57
CA TYR A 124 8.07 12.65 -7.68
C TYR A 124 9.10 11.70 -8.28
N VAL A 125 8.66 10.67 -9.01
CA VAL A 125 9.53 9.68 -9.65
C VAL A 125 9.03 9.41 -11.06
N ALA A 126 9.78 9.88 -12.07
CA ALA A 126 9.36 9.86 -13.47
C ALA A 126 9.26 8.45 -14.10
N SER A 127 9.91 7.45 -13.52
CA SER A 127 10.05 6.10 -14.12
C SER A 127 9.55 4.97 -13.20
N LEU A 128 8.48 5.22 -12.45
CA LEU A 128 7.82 4.19 -11.69
C LEU A 128 7.04 3.24 -12.62
N PRO A 129 7.13 1.90 -12.46
CA PRO A 129 6.20 0.99 -13.12
C PRO A 129 4.75 1.33 -12.78
N SER A 130 3.83 1.04 -13.71
CA SER A 130 2.40 1.34 -13.51
C SER A 130 1.83 0.55 -12.34
N MET A 131 1.01 1.22 -11.51
CA MET A 131 0.23 0.60 -10.45
C MET A 131 -0.83 -0.38 -10.97
N GLY A 132 -1.13 -0.37 -12.27
CA GLY A 132 -2.09 -1.27 -12.89
C GLY A 132 -3.55 -0.92 -12.58
N THR A 133 -4.48 -1.46 -13.36
CA THR A 133 -5.92 -1.18 -13.22
C THR A 133 -6.50 -1.70 -11.91
N GLU A 134 -5.88 -2.71 -11.30
CA GLU A 134 -6.31 -3.29 -10.04
C GLU A 134 -6.03 -2.39 -8.83
N ALA A 135 -5.05 -1.48 -8.90
CA ALA A 135 -4.79 -0.51 -7.83
C ALA A 135 -5.96 0.47 -7.56
N GLY A 136 -6.93 0.56 -8.48
CA GLY A 136 -8.20 1.25 -8.28
C GLY A 136 -9.33 0.37 -7.73
N ARG A 137 -9.17 -0.95 -7.82
CA ARG A 137 -10.13 -1.97 -7.38
C ARG A 137 -9.78 -2.57 -6.02
N THR A 138 -8.61 -2.23 -5.47
CA THR A 138 -8.03 -2.90 -4.31
C THR A 138 -8.79 -2.63 -3.01
N SER A 139 -9.36 -3.71 -2.49
CA SER A 139 -9.70 -4.04 -1.10
C SER A 139 -10.78 -3.24 -0.38
N ARG A 140 -11.63 -3.96 0.38
CA ARG A 140 -12.58 -3.41 1.35
C ARG A 140 -11.92 -2.53 2.43
N SER A 141 -10.59 -2.56 2.55
CA SER A 141 -9.84 -1.82 3.57
C SER A 141 -9.45 -0.40 3.13
N THR A 142 -9.44 -0.07 1.83
CA THR A 142 -9.06 1.29 1.37
C THR A 142 -9.97 2.40 1.91
N PRO A 143 -11.32 2.25 2.01
CA PRO A 143 -12.14 3.29 2.65
C PRO A 143 -11.84 3.44 4.13
N SER A 144 -11.46 2.36 4.81
CA SER A 144 -11.11 2.37 6.23
C SER A 144 -9.76 3.07 6.46
N ALA A 145 -8.78 2.78 5.60
CA ALA A 145 -7.47 3.44 5.61
C ALA A 145 -7.58 4.93 5.30
N ALA A 146 -8.43 5.31 4.34
CA ALA A 146 -8.72 6.69 4.00
C ALA A 146 -9.31 7.46 5.18
N ARG A 147 -10.29 6.87 5.89
CA ARG A 147 -10.86 7.46 7.11
C ARG A 147 -9.81 7.69 8.19
N ARG A 148 -8.95 6.70 8.45
CA ARG A 148 -7.86 6.82 9.44
C ARG A 148 -6.86 7.92 9.07
N LEU A 149 -6.51 8.06 7.79
CA LEU A 149 -5.65 9.15 7.35
C LEU A 149 -6.34 10.50 7.52
N ALA A 150 -7.58 10.61 7.06
CA ALA A 150 -8.36 11.84 7.18
C ALA A 150 -8.56 12.26 8.64
N GLU A 151 -8.78 11.31 9.55
CA GLU A 151 -8.86 11.54 10.99
C GLU A 151 -7.55 12.11 11.54
N ARG A 152 -6.41 11.49 11.22
CA ARG A 152 -5.08 12.01 11.63
C ARG A 152 -4.82 13.40 11.09
N LEU A 153 -5.16 13.62 9.81
CA LEU A 153 -5.05 14.93 9.20
C LEU A 153 -5.92 15.91 9.97
N ASN A 154 -7.22 15.67 10.16
CA ASN A 154 -8.14 16.57 10.86
C ASN A 154 -7.73 16.94 12.31
N HIS A 155 -6.87 16.15 12.94
CA HIS A 155 -6.37 16.39 14.31
C HIS A 155 -4.96 17.00 14.36
N LEU A 156 -4.46 17.59 13.27
CA LEU A 156 -3.19 18.31 13.27
C LEU A 156 -3.16 19.44 14.33
N PRO A 157 -2.02 19.66 15.00
CA PRO A 157 -1.84 20.78 15.92
C PRO A 157 -2.15 22.14 15.26
N PRO A 158 -2.59 23.14 16.05
CA PRO A 158 -2.80 24.49 15.55
C PRO A 158 -1.57 25.04 14.82
N GLY A 159 -1.78 25.67 13.66
CA GLY A 159 -0.72 26.18 12.79
C GLY A 159 -0.21 25.19 11.72
N LEU A 160 -0.36 23.88 11.91
CA LEU A 160 -0.02 22.89 10.89
C LEU A 160 -1.22 22.59 9.99
N GLY A 161 -1.05 22.72 8.67
CA GLY A 161 -2.10 22.37 7.69
C GLY A 161 -3.34 23.28 7.69
N GLN A 162 -3.32 24.43 8.36
CA GLN A 162 -4.49 25.34 8.40
C GLN A 162 -4.57 26.28 7.18
N GLY A 163 -3.42 26.65 6.61
CA GLY A 163 -3.33 27.44 5.37
C GLY A 163 -3.29 26.56 4.11
N PRO A 164 -3.88 27.01 2.97
CA PRO A 164 -3.80 26.28 1.71
C PRO A 164 -2.35 25.97 1.27
N GLU A 165 -1.43 26.92 1.45
CA GLU A 165 -0.01 26.74 1.11
C GLU A 165 0.67 25.69 1.99
N THR A 166 0.45 25.76 3.31
CA THR A 166 0.98 24.77 4.25
C THR A 166 0.41 23.38 3.98
N ARG A 167 -0.87 23.26 3.63
CA ARG A 167 -1.47 21.97 3.23
C ARG A 167 -0.86 21.43 1.96
N ALA A 168 -0.66 22.28 0.95
CA ALA A 168 -0.02 21.90 -0.30
C ALA A 168 1.39 21.37 -0.05
N ALA A 169 2.21 22.10 0.72
CA ALA A 169 3.55 21.69 1.09
C ALA A 169 3.58 20.36 1.87
N MET A 170 2.70 20.22 2.88
CA MET A 170 2.59 18.98 3.65
C MET A 170 2.16 17.79 2.79
N ALA A 171 1.17 17.98 1.91
CA ALA A 171 0.73 16.93 0.99
C ALA A 171 1.85 16.53 0.03
N ASP A 172 2.64 17.48 -0.47
CA ASP A 172 3.79 17.19 -1.31
C ASP A 172 4.83 16.34 -0.59
N VAL A 173 5.20 16.71 0.63
CA VAL A 173 6.15 15.96 1.45
C VAL A 173 5.64 14.54 1.74
N MET A 174 4.38 14.42 2.14
CA MET A 174 3.79 13.11 2.47
C MET A 174 3.65 12.21 1.23
N GLN A 175 3.22 12.76 0.09
CA GLN A 175 3.12 11.99 -1.16
C GLN A 175 4.50 11.54 -1.65
N ARG A 176 5.51 12.42 -1.59
CA ARG A 176 6.89 12.05 -1.91
C ARG A 176 7.37 10.91 -1.02
N TRP A 177 7.11 10.99 0.28
CA TRP A 177 7.48 9.93 1.22
C TRP A 177 6.84 8.58 0.82
N ILE A 178 5.53 8.55 0.54
CA ILE A 178 4.84 7.33 0.09
C ILE A 178 5.51 6.78 -1.18
N VAL A 179 5.80 7.63 -2.16
CA VAL A 179 6.39 7.20 -3.43
C VAL A 179 7.78 6.61 -3.21
N GLU A 180 8.65 7.34 -2.52
CA GLU A 180 10.07 6.98 -2.39
C GLU A 180 10.31 5.85 -1.39
N HIS A 181 9.53 5.77 -0.31
CA HIS A 181 9.77 4.83 0.80
C HIS A 181 8.86 3.62 0.77
N VAL A 182 7.76 3.66 0.00
CA VAL A 182 6.82 2.54 -0.08
C VAL A 182 6.73 2.01 -1.50
N LEU A 183 6.33 2.84 -2.46
CA LEU A 183 6.07 2.37 -3.82
C LEU A 183 7.35 1.98 -4.57
N VAL A 184 8.39 2.82 -4.53
CA VAL A 184 9.67 2.52 -5.20
C VAL A 184 10.30 1.21 -4.70
N PRO A 185 10.43 0.96 -3.39
CA PRO A 185 10.91 -0.33 -2.90
C PRO A 185 10.03 -1.50 -3.32
N GLU A 186 8.69 -1.34 -3.29
CA GLU A 186 7.77 -2.40 -3.70
C GLU A 186 7.90 -2.74 -5.18
N PHE A 187 8.00 -1.74 -6.06
CA PHE A 187 8.20 -1.97 -7.50
C PHE A 187 9.60 -2.49 -7.86
N ARG A 188 10.61 -2.19 -7.05
CA ARG A 188 11.98 -2.71 -7.22
C ARG A 188 12.18 -4.09 -6.58
N ARG A 189 11.19 -4.58 -5.84
CA ARG A 189 11.24 -5.88 -5.19
C ARG A 189 11.34 -6.97 -6.26
N ALA A 190 12.40 -7.76 -6.19
CA ALA A 190 12.55 -8.89 -7.11
C ALA A 190 11.48 -9.94 -6.78
N ARG A 191 10.55 -10.16 -7.71
CA ARG A 191 9.61 -11.27 -7.58
C ARG A 191 10.34 -12.60 -7.83
N PRO A 192 10.12 -13.63 -7.00
CA PRO A 192 10.67 -14.94 -7.25
C PRO A 192 10.24 -15.44 -8.63
N THR A 193 11.20 -15.90 -9.42
CA THR A 193 10.92 -16.47 -10.75
C THR A 193 10.90 -17.99 -10.64
N LEU A 194 9.85 -18.63 -11.14
CA LEU A 194 9.87 -20.08 -11.33
C LEU A 194 10.90 -20.42 -12.42
N ARG A 195 11.99 -21.07 -11.99
CA ARG A 195 13.05 -21.57 -12.87
C ARG A 195 13.27 -23.03 -12.58
N TRP A 196 13.37 -23.85 -13.62
CA TRP A 196 13.65 -25.28 -13.49
C TRP A 196 15.03 -25.60 -14.10
N GLY A 197 16.01 -25.86 -13.22
CA GLY A 197 17.39 -26.14 -13.64
C GLY A 197 17.55 -27.49 -14.34
N GLU A 198 18.60 -27.65 -15.15
CA GLU A 198 18.87 -28.88 -15.92
C GLU A 198 19.04 -30.13 -15.03
N ARG A 199 19.58 -29.97 -13.82
CA ARG A 199 19.86 -31.06 -12.87
C ARG A 199 18.88 -31.11 -11.70
N GLU A 200 17.90 -30.21 -11.68
CA GLU A 200 16.93 -30.09 -10.59
C GLU A 200 15.68 -30.91 -10.94
N GLY A 201 15.10 -31.64 -9.98
CA GLY A 201 13.79 -32.26 -10.19
C GLY A 201 12.68 -31.19 -10.16
N LEU A 202 11.65 -31.33 -11.00
CA LEU A 202 10.57 -30.34 -11.08
C LEU A 202 9.93 -30.05 -9.71
N GLY A 203 9.64 -31.07 -8.90
CA GLY A 203 9.12 -30.87 -7.55
C GLY A 203 10.02 -30.00 -6.66
N SER A 204 11.35 -30.15 -6.80
CA SER A 204 12.30 -29.28 -6.08
C SER A 204 12.26 -27.83 -6.58
N ALA A 205 12.14 -27.63 -7.90
CA ALA A 205 12.00 -26.30 -8.49
C ALA A 205 10.71 -25.60 -8.03
N LEU A 206 9.58 -26.32 -8.02
CA LEU A 206 8.30 -25.83 -7.53
C LEU A 206 8.35 -25.49 -6.04
N ARG A 207 8.91 -26.38 -5.22
CA ARG A 207 9.09 -26.15 -3.78
C ARG A 207 9.95 -24.91 -3.50
N ARG A 208 11.07 -24.76 -4.23
CA ARG A 208 11.97 -23.60 -4.11
C ARG A 208 11.26 -22.30 -4.49
N TYR A 209 10.48 -22.30 -5.57
CA TYR A 209 9.68 -21.14 -5.95
C TYR A 209 8.66 -20.78 -4.87
N VAL A 210 7.89 -21.74 -4.37
CA VAL A 210 6.87 -21.48 -3.34
C VAL A 210 7.51 -20.97 -2.05
N ALA A 211 8.64 -21.56 -1.62
CA ALA A 211 9.36 -21.10 -0.44
C ALA A 211 9.83 -19.64 -0.58
N ALA A 212 10.43 -19.29 -1.72
CA ALA A 212 10.88 -17.93 -1.98
C ALA A 212 9.73 -16.91 -2.07
N ALA A 213 8.59 -17.29 -2.67
CA ALA A 213 7.41 -16.42 -2.74
C ALA A 213 6.66 -16.31 -1.41
N ALA A 214 6.71 -17.35 -0.58
CA ALA A 214 6.08 -17.36 0.73
C ALA A 214 6.82 -16.51 1.78
N GLU A 215 8.01 -15.96 1.46
CA GLU A 215 8.67 -14.95 2.30
C GLU A 215 7.87 -13.65 2.37
N ASP A 216 7.13 -13.33 1.30
CA ASP A 216 6.43 -12.06 1.14
C ASP A 216 4.90 -12.19 1.14
N GLU A 217 4.38 -13.36 0.78
CA GLU A 217 2.94 -13.63 0.67
C GLU A 217 2.58 -14.87 1.51
N PRO A 218 1.33 -14.98 2.00
CA PRO A 218 0.88 -16.21 2.64
C PRO A 218 1.10 -17.42 1.73
N TRP A 219 1.69 -18.49 2.26
CA TRP A 219 1.98 -19.73 1.51
C TRP A 219 0.77 -20.22 0.70
N THR A 220 -0.42 -20.19 1.30
CA THR A 220 -1.68 -20.59 0.66
C THR A 220 -1.99 -19.77 -0.60
N HIS A 221 -1.72 -18.46 -0.60
CA HIS A 221 -1.95 -17.62 -1.77
C HIS A 221 -0.98 -17.96 -2.91
N VAL A 222 0.31 -18.14 -2.57
CA VAL A 222 1.34 -18.55 -3.52
C VAL A 222 1.00 -19.91 -4.14
N ALA A 223 0.63 -20.86 -3.28
CA ALA A 223 0.25 -22.21 -3.68
C ALA A 223 -1.00 -22.21 -4.57
N LEU A 224 -2.02 -21.43 -4.23
CA LEU A 224 -3.23 -21.29 -5.05
C LEU A 224 -2.92 -20.70 -6.42
N ARG A 225 -2.14 -19.62 -6.48
CA ARG A 225 -1.73 -18.98 -7.74
C ARG A 225 -0.90 -19.93 -8.61
N LEU A 226 0.02 -20.67 -8.02
CA LEU A 226 0.81 -21.69 -8.72
C LEU A 226 -0.06 -22.82 -9.24
N THR A 227 -0.95 -23.39 -8.41
CA THR A 227 -1.87 -24.46 -8.82
C THR A 227 -2.76 -24.01 -9.97
N ALA A 228 -3.36 -22.82 -9.85
CA ALA A 228 -4.18 -22.23 -10.90
C ALA A 228 -3.40 -22.02 -12.22
N ALA A 229 -2.17 -21.50 -12.14
CA ALA A 229 -1.32 -21.29 -13.30
C ALA A 229 -0.94 -22.62 -13.96
N VAL A 230 -0.59 -23.66 -13.19
CA VAL A 230 -0.29 -25.00 -13.72
C VAL A 230 -1.52 -25.55 -14.42
N LEU A 231 -2.65 -25.67 -13.73
CA LEU A 231 -3.88 -26.26 -14.28
C LEU A 231 -4.35 -25.54 -15.55
N SER A 232 -4.28 -24.21 -15.58
CA SER A 232 -4.68 -23.41 -16.75
C SER A 232 -3.76 -23.63 -17.97
N ASN A 233 -2.54 -24.10 -17.77
CA ASN A 233 -1.59 -24.41 -18.83
C ASN A 233 -1.59 -25.90 -19.23
N LEU A 234 -2.31 -26.78 -18.53
CA LEU A 234 -2.40 -28.20 -18.88
C LEU A 234 -3.39 -28.44 -20.03
N SER A 235 -4.62 -27.89 -19.93
CA SER A 235 -5.66 -28.02 -20.94
C SER A 235 -6.89 -27.18 -20.56
N ASP A 236 -7.67 -26.75 -21.56
CA ASP A 236 -8.94 -26.04 -21.35
C ASP A 236 -9.98 -26.87 -20.60
N GLU A 237 -9.89 -28.20 -20.66
CA GLU A 237 -10.80 -29.14 -19.99
C GLU A 237 -10.56 -29.22 -18.46
N PHE A 238 -9.33 -28.93 -18.02
CA PHE A 238 -8.95 -28.93 -16.60
C PHE A 238 -8.95 -27.54 -15.98
N ARG A 239 -9.63 -26.56 -16.60
CA ARG A 239 -9.70 -25.21 -16.08
C ARG A 239 -10.30 -25.21 -14.66
N PRO A 240 -9.51 -24.86 -13.63
CA PRO A 240 -10.00 -24.89 -12.27
C PRO A 240 -11.05 -23.81 -12.08
N GLN A 241 -12.14 -24.15 -11.42
CA GLN A 241 -13.06 -23.13 -10.91
C GLN A 241 -12.47 -22.58 -9.62
N ILE A 242 -11.67 -21.52 -9.73
CA ILE A 242 -11.10 -20.83 -8.58
C ILE A 242 -12.25 -20.17 -7.80
N ARG A 243 -12.46 -20.61 -6.56
CA ARG A 243 -13.52 -20.10 -5.69
C ARG A 243 -12.98 -19.12 -4.65
N THR A 244 -11.75 -19.34 -4.19
CA THR A 244 -11.09 -18.47 -3.22
C THR A 244 -10.53 -17.21 -3.88
N THR A 245 -10.72 -16.07 -3.21
CA THR A 245 -10.14 -14.78 -3.60
C THR A 245 -9.10 -14.35 -2.58
N VAL A 246 -8.22 -13.42 -2.95
CA VAL A 246 -7.19 -12.90 -2.04
C VAL A 246 -7.84 -12.39 -0.75
N GLY A 247 -7.49 -13.01 0.38
CA GLY A 247 -8.00 -12.63 1.70
C GLY A 247 -9.38 -13.18 2.09
N ARG A 248 -10.06 -13.95 1.23
CA ARG A 248 -11.28 -14.68 1.61
C ARG A 248 -11.39 -16.03 0.91
N ARG A 249 -11.39 -17.08 1.72
CA ARG A 249 -11.72 -18.44 1.31
C ARG A 249 -13.19 -18.58 0.97
N SER A 250 -13.51 -19.35 -0.07
CA SER A 250 -14.89 -19.70 -0.36
C SER A 250 -15.41 -20.77 0.60
N ASP A 251 -16.71 -20.72 0.88
CA ASP A 251 -17.44 -21.74 1.64
C ASP A 251 -17.56 -23.08 0.87
N ASP A 252 -17.08 -23.10 -0.38
CA ASP A 252 -17.09 -24.26 -1.29
C ASP A 252 -15.69 -24.89 -1.49
N GLY A 253 -14.66 -24.42 -0.79
CA GLY A 253 -13.26 -24.83 -1.00
C GLY A 253 -12.46 -23.89 -1.90
N ASP A 254 -11.19 -24.19 -2.17
CA ASP A 254 -10.31 -23.24 -2.88
C ASP A 254 -10.47 -23.31 -4.40
N LEU A 255 -10.54 -24.52 -4.93
CA LEU A 255 -10.76 -24.80 -6.34
C LEU A 255 -11.45 -26.15 -6.53
N TRP A 256 -12.16 -26.30 -7.65
CA TRP A 256 -12.78 -27.56 -8.04
C TRP A 256 -12.12 -28.14 -9.28
N ILE A 257 -11.91 -29.46 -9.28
CA ILE A 257 -11.46 -30.25 -10.44
C ILE A 257 -12.44 -31.40 -10.60
N GLY A 258 -13.36 -31.30 -11.58
CA GLY A 258 -14.48 -32.23 -11.69
C GLY A 258 -15.30 -32.28 -10.40
N ASP A 259 -15.48 -33.50 -9.86
CA ASP A 259 -16.19 -33.75 -8.60
C ASP A 259 -15.27 -33.76 -7.36
N VAL A 260 -14.06 -33.23 -7.49
CA VAL A 260 -13.09 -33.12 -6.38
C VAL A 260 -12.96 -31.67 -5.93
N VAL A 261 -13.22 -31.45 -4.64
CA VAL A 261 -12.91 -30.19 -3.96
C VAL A 261 -11.46 -30.22 -3.53
N VAL A 262 -10.68 -29.25 -3.99
CA VAL A 262 -9.27 -29.10 -3.63
C VAL A 262 -9.13 -27.96 -2.63
N LEU A 263 -8.52 -28.29 -1.50
CA LEU A 263 -8.19 -27.38 -0.41
C LEU A 263 -6.67 -27.18 -0.38
N ILE A 264 -6.22 -25.93 -0.28
CA ILE A 264 -4.81 -25.58 -0.20
C ILE A 264 -4.57 -24.97 1.18
N SER A 265 -3.74 -25.62 2.00
CA SER A 265 -3.48 -25.15 3.36
C SER A 265 -2.05 -25.44 3.79
N ALA A 266 -1.43 -24.51 4.53
CA ALA A 266 -0.12 -24.77 5.13
C ALA A 266 -0.21 -25.87 6.20
N LEU A 267 -1.33 -25.91 6.93
CA LEU A 267 -1.71 -26.94 7.89
C LEU A 267 -3.23 -26.86 8.09
N PRO A 268 -3.98 -27.97 8.03
CA PRO A 268 -5.43 -27.94 8.08
C PRO A 268 -5.94 -27.39 9.41
N ALA A 269 -6.73 -26.32 9.33
CA ALA A 269 -7.48 -25.76 10.44
C ALA A 269 -8.88 -26.41 10.53
N TYR A 270 -9.64 -26.05 11.58
CA TYR A 270 -11.01 -26.52 11.74
C TYR A 270 -11.90 -26.22 10.53
N GLU A 271 -11.70 -25.07 9.89
CA GLU A 271 -12.41 -24.67 8.67
C GLU A 271 -12.10 -25.59 7.48
N ASP A 272 -10.82 -25.99 7.29
CA ASP A 272 -10.44 -26.98 6.27
C ASP A 272 -11.19 -28.31 6.48
N MET A 273 -11.22 -28.76 7.73
CA MET A 273 -11.89 -30.01 8.12
C MET A 273 -13.40 -29.96 7.88
N ALA A 274 -14.04 -28.83 8.19
CA ALA A 274 -15.46 -28.63 7.93
C ALA A 274 -15.78 -28.71 6.43
N LEU A 275 -14.96 -28.08 5.59
CA LEU A 275 -15.10 -28.11 4.14
C LEU A 275 -14.90 -29.52 3.56
N CYS A 276 -13.89 -30.26 4.03
CA CYS A 276 -13.73 -31.65 3.58
C CYS A 276 -14.92 -32.53 3.99
N ARG A 277 -15.43 -32.41 5.22
CA ARG A 277 -16.65 -33.16 5.63
C ARG A 277 -17.83 -32.81 4.74
N GLN A 278 -18.03 -31.52 4.46
CA GLN A 278 -19.11 -31.07 3.59
C GLN A 278 -18.98 -31.66 2.19
N ALA A 279 -17.78 -31.63 1.59
CA ALA A 279 -17.52 -32.22 0.29
C ALA A 279 -17.84 -33.73 0.28
N LEU A 280 -17.27 -34.48 1.23
CA LEU A 280 -17.47 -35.93 1.34
C LEU A 280 -18.95 -36.30 1.57
N SER A 281 -19.64 -35.59 2.46
CA SER A 281 -21.06 -35.80 2.74
C SER A 281 -21.96 -35.49 1.52
N GLY A 282 -21.50 -34.61 0.64
CA GLY A 282 -22.13 -34.29 -0.63
C GLY A 282 -21.78 -35.25 -1.78
N GLY A 283 -21.06 -36.34 -1.51
CA GLY A 283 -20.65 -37.32 -2.52
C GLY A 283 -19.48 -36.86 -3.41
N ARG A 284 -18.72 -35.86 -2.98
CA ARG A 284 -17.55 -35.32 -3.71
C ARG A 284 -16.25 -35.80 -3.06
N GLY A 285 -15.18 -35.88 -3.84
CA GLY A 285 -13.84 -36.09 -3.29
C GLY A 285 -13.32 -34.85 -2.57
N CYS A 286 -12.48 -35.03 -1.53
CA CYS A 286 -11.67 -33.95 -0.95
C CYS A 286 -10.19 -34.24 -1.15
N LEU A 287 -9.45 -33.29 -1.73
CA LEU A 287 -8.00 -33.31 -1.86
C LEU A 287 -7.41 -32.13 -1.09
N LEU A 288 -6.56 -32.41 -0.10
CA LEU A 288 -5.84 -31.40 0.67
C LEU A 288 -4.38 -31.32 0.18
N LEU A 289 -4.01 -30.18 -0.39
CA LEU A 289 -2.65 -29.86 -0.80
C LEU A 289 -1.93 -29.06 0.28
N VAL A 290 -0.79 -29.58 0.73
CA VAL A 290 0.00 -29.02 1.83
C VAL A 290 1.50 -28.97 1.49
N PRO A 291 2.34 -28.26 2.27
CA PRO A 291 3.79 -28.40 2.17
C PRO A 291 4.25 -29.85 2.37
N ALA A 292 5.33 -30.25 1.70
CA ALA A 292 5.81 -31.64 1.72
C ALA A 292 6.13 -32.16 3.14
N ASP A 293 6.66 -31.30 4.02
CA ASP A 293 6.95 -31.62 5.43
C ASP A 293 5.70 -31.73 6.31
N ARG A 294 4.53 -31.35 5.78
CA ARG A 294 3.25 -31.31 6.52
C ARG A 294 2.28 -32.40 6.13
N VAL A 295 2.56 -33.22 5.12
CA VAL A 295 1.66 -34.29 4.66
C VAL A 295 1.28 -35.24 5.80
N ALA A 296 2.27 -35.79 6.53
CA ALA A 296 2.01 -36.74 7.60
C ALA A 296 1.22 -36.12 8.77
N ALA A 297 1.58 -34.90 9.18
CA ALA A 297 0.88 -34.19 10.25
C ALA A 297 -0.57 -33.85 9.88
N SER A 298 -0.79 -33.39 8.65
CA SER A 298 -2.13 -33.06 8.14
C SER A 298 -3.03 -34.29 8.05
N ALA A 299 -2.50 -35.43 7.59
CA ALA A 299 -3.22 -36.69 7.55
C ALA A 299 -3.63 -37.15 8.97
N GLN A 300 -2.72 -37.04 9.95
CA GLN A 300 -3.04 -37.36 11.35
C GLN A 300 -4.12 -36.44 11.93
N LEU A 301 -4.09 -35.15 11.62
CA LEU A 301 -5.10 -34.18 12.07
C LEU A 301 -6.49 -34.50 11.49
N LEU A 302 -6.57 -34.87 10.21
CA LEU A 302 -7.81 -35.28 9.57
C LEU A 302 -8.36 -36.59 10.16
N ALA A 303 -7.51 -37.59 10.34
CA ALA A 303 -7.89 -38.86 10.97
C ALA A 303 -8.40 -38.66 12.41
N ALA A 304 -7.70 -37.85 13.21
CA ALA A 304 -8.14 -37.50 14.56
C ALA A 304 -9.49 -36.74 14.58
N ALA A 305 -9.82 -36.05 13.48
CA ALA A 305 -11.08 -35.37 13.28
C ALA A 305 -12.19 -36.26 12.65
N GLY A 306 -11.91 -37.55 12.44
CA GLY A 306 -12.82 -38.53 11.82
C GLY A 306 -13.03 -38.33 10.33
N ILE A 307 -12.01 -37.84 9.62
CA ILE A 307 -12.04 -37.54 8.18
C ILE A 307 -10.99 -38.40 7.48
N ASP A 308 -11.26 -39.70 7.36
CA ASP A 308 -10.28 -40.68 6.86
C ASP A 308 -10.24 -40.77 5.32
N ASP A 309 -11.35 -40.42 4.63
CA ASP A 309 -11.50 -40.53 3.17
C ASP A 309 -10.96 -39.31 2.40
N THR A 310 -10.12 -38.47 3.03
CA THR A 310 -9.51 -37.31 2.38
C THR A 310 -8.09 -37.63 1.91
N GLU A 311 -7.80 -37.31 0.66
CA GLU A 311 -6.45 -37.46 0.13
C GLU A 311 -5.59 -36.26 0.55
N VAL A 312 -4.42 -36.51 1.14
CA VAL A 312 -3.46 -35.46 1.52
C VAL A 312 -2.21 -35.62 0.67
N GLN A 313 -1.88 -34.60 -0.12
CA GLN A 313 -0.69 -34.61 -0.97
C GLN A 313 0.21 -33.39 -0.75
N ALA A 314 1.50 -33.60 -1.01
CA ALA A 314 2.44 -32.51 -1.13
C ALA A 314 2.15 -31.72 -2.41
N LEU A 315 2.00 -30.39 -2.29
CA LEU A 315 1.70 -29.49 -3.41
C LEU A 315 2.66 -29.69 -4.59
N ASP A 316 3.96 -29.73 -4.32
CA ASP A 316 5.00 -29.86 -5.34
C ASP A 316 5.01 -31.23 -6.03
N ALA A 317 4.69 -32.29 -5.30
CA ALA A 317 4.55 -33.63 -5.87
C ALA A 317 3.31 -33.74 -6.76
N PHE A 318 2.16 -33.21 -6.30
CA PHE A 318 0.92 -33.18 -7.05
C PHE A 318 1.08 -32.42 -8.38
N LEU A 319 1.56 -31.18 -8.31
CA LEU A 319 1.76 -30.34 -9.50
C LEU A 319 2.85 -30.91 -10.42
N GLY A 320 3.94 -31.43 -9.86
CA GLY A 320 4.98 -32.09 -10.64
C GLY A 320 4.46 -33.31 -11.40
N GLY A 321 3.60 -34.11 -10.77
CA GLY A 321 2.94 -35.26 -11.39
C GLY A 321 2.01 -34.84 -12.53
N LEU A 322 1.20 -33.81 -12.34
CA LEU A 322 0.32 -33.28 -13.39
C LEU A 322 1.10 -32.81 -14.62
N VAL A 323 2.19 -32.06 -14.41
CA VAL A 323 3.05 -31.60 -15.49
C VAL A 323 3.71 -32.79 -16.20
N ALA A 324 4.21 -33.77 -15.46
CA ALA A 324 4.82 -34.96 -16.05
C ALA A 324 3.82 -35.73 -16.91
N VAL A 325 2.57 -35.92 -16.45
CA VAL A 325 1.52 -36.60 -17.22
C VAL A 325 1.12 -35.80 -18.46
N ALA A 326 0.90 -34.50 -18.33
CA ALA A 326 0.53 -33.64 -19.46
C ALA A 326 1.64 -33.57 -20.53
N ALA A 327 2.89 -33.53 -20.09
CA ALA A 327 4.06 -33.60 -20.96
C ALA A 327 4.36 -35.03 -21.46
N ARG A 328 3.55 -36.03 -21.12
CA ARG A 328 3.76 -37.45 -21.48
C ARG A 328 5.15 -37.96 -21.08
N PHE A 329 5.65 -37.47 -19.95
CA PHE A 329 6.99 -37.72 -19.42
C PHE A 329 8.14 -37.29 -20.36
N ASP A 330 7.87 -36.36 -21.30
CA ASP A 330 8.88 -35.73 -22.15
C ASP A 330 9.45 -34.47 -21.48
N ASP A 331 10.76 -34.44 -21.25
CA ASP A 331 11.44 -33.34 -20.55
C ASP A 331 11.33 -32.01 -21.31
N ARG A 332 11.35 -32.04 -22.66
CA ARG A 332 11.26 -30.83 -23.48
C ARG A 332 9.87 -30.22 -23.36
N GLN A 333 8.81 -31.03 -23.49
CA GLN A 333 7.43 -30.59 -23.32
C GLN A 333 7.16 -30.10 -21.89
N ALA A 334 7.70 -30.79 -20.88
CA ALA A 334 7.57 -30.35 -19.49
C ALA A 334 8.23 -28.97 -19.27
N ARG A 335 9.42 -28.74 -19.84
CA ARG A 335 10.12 -27.44 -19.75
C ARG A 335 9.35 -26.34 -20.48
N GLU A 336 8.81 -26.61 -21.65
CA GLU A 336 7.97 -25.67 -22.40
C GLU A 336 6.73 -25.29 -21.57
N LEU A 337 6.05 -26.26 -20.96
CA LEU A 337 4.89 -26.02 -20.10
C LEU A 337 5.26 -25.17 -18.88
N ILE A 338 6.36 -25.49 -18.19
CA ILE A 338 6.82 -24.71 -17.03
C ILE A 338 7.25 -23.30 -17.42
N ALA A 339 7.81 -23.09 -18.61
CA ALA A 339 8.11 -21.76 -19.11
C ALA A 339 6.82 -20.94 -19.31
N ASN A 340 5.75 -21.56 -19.83
CA ASN A 340 4.44 -20.91 -19.97
C ASN A 340 3.82 -20.58 -18.60
N VAL A 341 3.89 -21.51 -17.64
CA VAL A 341 3.45 -21.28 -16.25
C VAL A 341 4.23 -20.11 -15.64
N ALA A 342 5.54 -20.08 -15.78
CA ALA A 342 6.38 -18.99 -15.28
C ALA A 342 5.99 -17.64 -15.92
N ALA A 343 5.67 -17.62 -17.21
CA ALA A 343 5.19 -16.41 -17.89
C ALA A 343 3.82 -15.95 -17.34
N SER A 344 2.87 -16.87 -17.12
CA SER A 344 1.56 -16.54 -16.54
C SER A 344 1.68 -15.99 -15.12
N LEU A 345 2.59 -16.54 -14.30
CA LEU A 345 2.83 -16.07 -12.93
C LEU A 345 3.41 -14.65 -12.87
N ASN A 346 4.16 -14.23 -13.88
CA ASN A 346 4.74 -12.89 -13.96
C ASN A 346 3.76 -11.83 -14.49
N GLN A 347 2.65 -12.25 -15.11
CA GLN A 347 1.59 -11.37 -15.61
C GLN A 347 0.47 -11.13 -14.57
N ALA A 348 0.43 -11.95 -13.51
CA ALA A 348 -0.50 -11.85 -12.38
C ALA A 348 0.07 -11.03 -11.22
#